data_AF-A0A528ABF5-F1
#
_entry.id   AF-A0A528ABF5-F1
#
_cell.length_a   1.000
_cell.length_b   1.000
_cell.length_c   1.000
_cell.angle_alpha   90.00
_cell.angle_beta   90.00
_cell.angle_gamma   90.00
#
_symmetry.space_group_name_H-M   'P 1'
#
loop_
_entity.id
_entity.type
_entity.pdbx_description
1 polymer ?
#
loop_
_entity_poly.entity_id
_entity_poly.type
_entity_poly.pdbx_seq_one_letter_code
_entity_poly.pdbx_strand_id
1 'polypeptide(L)'
;LHLIEHPDAPVSTLMDFVQGPDFPTGGIIVDSRASILEAYETGRGGFRVRAKWSQEDQGRGTWSIVVTEIPYGVQKARLIEKIAELLMARKLPLLEDIRDESAEDIRVVLVPKSRSVDPGILMESLFKLTELESRFPLNMNVLSRGKIPNVLSLKGVLKEWLEHRREVLIRRSRHRLGEIERRLEILAGYLIAYLTIDEVIRIIREEDEPKQVMMARWSLTDNQAEAILNMRLRALRKLEEFEIRKEFDGLTTEKKQIEALLASDARQWSTIKWEVSSIREKFGPETALGKRRTQFADAPEHDLTDIAHAMIEREPVTVVVSEKGWLRAMKGHLTDHSLLTFKEGDSLKLAFHAQTTDKVLVFTTGGKFYTIGADRLPGGRGHGEPIRIIVDMDNDQDIVTAFVHDPKRKLLLVSHDGNGFVVPEEEVVANTRKGKQVMNVKAPDEAQRCVAVAGDHLAIVGENRKMLVFPLAEIPEMGRGKGVRLQKYKDGGVLDLKTFTLAGGLSWQDSADRTFIKSPDELVEWIGARASAGRMVPKGFPRTGKFG
;
A
#
# COMPACT_ATOMS: atom_id res chain seq x y z
N LEU A 1 29.80 -6.08 7.44
CA LEU A 1 30.49 -5.45 8.60
C LEU A 1 29.76 -5.79 9.89
N HIS A 2 28.50 -5.39 10.07
CA HIS A 2 27.72 -5.69 11.27
C HIS A 2 27.68 -7.19 11.65
N LEU A 3 27.39 -8.08 10.69
CA LEU A 3 27.40 -9.54 10.93
C LEU A 3 28.76 -10.13 11.35
N ILE A 4 29.88 -9.45 11.10
CA ILE A 4 31.19 -9.91 11.57
C ILE A 4 31.31 -9.68 13.08
N GLU A 5 30.75 -8.59 13.59
CA GLU A 5 30.77 -8.22 15.01
C GLU A 5 29.62 -8.88 15.78
N HIS A 6 28.48 -9.08 15.13
CA HIS A 6 27.27 -9.65 15.71
C HIS A 6 26.71 -10.77 14.82
N PRO A 7 27.31 -11.98 14.85
CA PRO A 7 26.91 -13.11 13.99
C PRO A 7 25.45 -13.53 14.17
N ASP A 8 24.91 -13.32 15.36
CA ASP A 8 23.56 -13.72 15.73
C ASP A 8 22.49 -12.65 15.46
N ALA A 9 22.87 -11.49 14.90
CA ALA A 9 21.93 -10.41 14.59
C ALA A 9 20.70 -10.91 13.80
N PRO A 10 19.47 -10.50 14.17
CA PRO A 10 18.27 -10.87 13.45
C PRO A 10 18.16 -10.12 12.11
N VAL A 11 17.35 -10.62 11.18
CA VAL A 11 17.17 -10.02 9.85
C VAL A 11 16.62 -8.59 9.95
N SER A 12 15.75 -8.32 10.93
CA SER A 12 15.21 -6.98 11.20
C SER A 12 16.30 -5.92 11.45
N THR A 13 17.35 -6.25 12.20
CA THR A 13 18.50 -5.35 12.40
C THR A 13 19.34 -5.20 11.13
N LEU A 14 19.45 -6.26 10.31
CA LEU A 14 20.16 -6.17 9.03
C LEU A 14 19.45 -5.22 8.05
N MET A 15 18.13 -5.08 8.15
CA MET A 15 17.35 -4.18 7.30
C MET A 15 17.62 -2.70 7.56
N ASP A 16 18.20 -2.34 8.70
CA ASP A 16 18.66 -0.97 8.92
C ASP A 16 19.80 -0.60 7.96
N PHE A 17 20.54 -1.60 7.49
CA PHE A 17 21.61 -1.46 6.50
C PHE A 17 21.16 -1.86 5.08
N VAL A 18 20.34 -2.90 4.95
CA VAL A 18 19.81 -3.43 3.68
C VAL A 18 18.31 -3.23 3.64
N GLN A 19 17.89 -2.00 3.33
CA GLN A 19 16.48 -1.61 3.45
C GLN A 19 15.55 -2.29 2.42
N GLY A 20 16.10 -2.83 1.34
CA GLY A 20 15.37 -3.38 0.20
C GLY A 20 16.26 -3.45 -1.06
N PRO A 21 15.76 -4.02 -2.16
CA PRO A 21 16.49 -4.03 -3.43
C PRO A 21 16.72 -2.61 -3.95
N ASP A 22 17.82 -2.42 -4.67
CA ASP A 22 18.14 -1.18 -5.37
C ASP A 22 18.27 -1.50 -6.87
N PHE A 23 17.31 -1.02 -7.65
CA PHE A 23 17.20 -1.32 -9.07
C PHE A 23 17.98 -0.28 -9.88
N PRO A 24 18.65 -0.71 -10.97
CA PRO A 24 19.46 0.20 -11.77
C PRO A 24 18.63 1.28 -12.48
N THR A 25 17.34 1.05 -12.70
CA THR A 25 16.39 1.98 -13.31
C THR A 25 15.71 2.91 -12.30
N GLY A 26 16.03 2.80 -11.00
CA GLY A 26 15.38 3.57 -9.94
C GLY A 26 13.99 3.05 -9.60
N GLY A 27 13.00 3.94 -9.56
CA GLY A 27 11.62 3.66 -9.19
C GLY A 27 11.36 3.77 -7.68
N ILE A 28 10.11 3.50 -7.30
CA ILE A 28 9.62 3.60 -5.93
C ILE A 28 9.07 2.25 -5.50
N ILE A 29 9.68 1.64 -4.49
CA ILE A 29 9.14 0.45 -3.84
C ILE A 29 8.03 0.88 -2.88
N VAL A 30 6.85 0.26 -3.02
CA VAL A 30 5.65 0.60 -2.25
C VAL A 30 5.17 -0.49 -1.29
N ASP A 31 5.99 -1.52 -1.08
CA ASP A 31 5.71 -2.52 -0.07
C ASP A 31 6.11 -2.05 1.32
N SER A 32 5.28 -2.41 2.30
CA SER A 32 5.54 -2.08 3.70
C SER A 32 6.84 -2.74 4.19
N ARG A 33 7.47 -2.11 5.18
CA ARG A 33 8.68 -2.65 5.81
C ARG A 33 8.46 -4.08 6.35
N ALA A 34 7.26 -4.42 6.81
CA ALA A 34 6.91 -5.76 7.27
C ALA A 34 6.92 -6.79 6.13
N SER A 35 6.38 -6.44 4.96
CA SER A 35 6.40 -7.31 3.76
C SER A 35 7.83 -7.56 3.27
N ILE A 36 8.67 -6.52 3.26
CA ILE A 36 10.09 -6.63 2.90
C ILE A 36 10.83 -7.54 3.89
N LEU A 37 10.54 -7.40 5.19
CA LEU A 37 11.13 -8.24 6.24
C LEU A 37 10.79 -9.72 6.03
N GLU A 38 9.51 -10.05 5.83
CA GLU A 38 9.07 -11.42 5.56
C GLU A 38 9.77 -12.00 4.33
N ALA A 39 9.91 -11.20 3.27
CA ALA A 39 10.60 -11.62 2.05
C ALA A 39 12.09 -11.96 2.31
N TYR A 40 12.77 -11.17 3.15
CA TYR A 40 14.17 -11.41 3.53
C TYR A 40 14.36 -12.50 4.57
N GLU A 41 13.39 -12.76 5.44
CA GLU A 41 13.42 -13.86 6.40
C GLU A 41 13.20 -15.21 5.73
N THR A 42 12.25 -15.29 4.80
CA THR A 42 11.90 -16.53 4.10
C THR A 42 12.76 -16.80 2.86
N GLY A 43 13.35 -15.75 2.29
CA GLY A 43 14.02 -15.82 0.99
C GLY A 43 13.07 -15.89 -0.21
N ARG A 44 11.76 -15.72 0.02
CA ARG A 44 10.73 -15.75 -1.02
C ARG A 44 9.81 -14.54 -0.86
N GLY A 45 9.40 -13.94 -1.97
CA GLY A 45 8.47 -12.82 -1.92
C GLY A 45 8.43 -12.07 -3.23
N GLY A 46 8.18 -10.77 -3.15
CA GLY A 46 8.30 -9.87 -4.29
C GLY A 46 8.13 -8.43 -3.87
N PHE A 47 8.57 -7.53 -4.74
CA PHE A 47 8.58 -6.09 -4.52
C PHE A 47 7.78 -5.41 -5.62
N ARG A 48 6.76 -4.64 -5.26
CA ARG A 48 6.03 -3.75 -6.14
C ARG A 48 6.85 -2.48 -6.32
N VAL A 49 7.23 -2.24 -7.56
CA VAL A 49 8.02 -1.08 -7.99
C VAL A 49 7.13 -0.23 -8.88
N ARG A 50 6.91 1.02 -8.46
CA ARG A 50 6.22 2.04 -9.24
C ARG A 50 7.21 2.91 -9.99
N ALA A 51 6.76 3.41 -11.13
CA ALA A 51 7.43 4.45 -11.88
C ALA A 51 7.54 5.72 -11.04
N LYS A 52 8.63 6.47 -11.21
CA LYS A 52 8.79 7.78 -10.60
C LYS A 52 8.27 8.85 -11.54
N TRP A 53 7.51 9.76 -10.99
CA TRP A 53 6.84 10.80 -11.77
C TRP A 53 6.73 12.11 -10.98
N SER A 54 6.52 13.20 -11.71
CA SER A 54 6.24 14.52 -11.16
C SER A 54 5.19 15.25 -12.00
N GLN A 55 4.48 16.18 -11.38
CA GLN A 55 3.57 17.08 -12.10
C GLN A 55 4.36 18.29 -12.61
N GLU A 56 4.15 18.63 -13.88
CA GLU A 56 4.65 19.86 -14.50
C GLU A 56 3.46 20.77 -14.87
N ASP A 57 3.52 22.04 -14.47
CA ASP A 57 2.53 23.07 -14.84
C ASP A 57 2.81 23.57 -16.27
N GLN A 58 1.78 23.53 -17.13
CA GLN A 58 1.85 24.05 -18.51
C GLN A 58 1.26 25.46 -18.64
N GLY A 59 0.89 26.09 -17.52
CA GLY A 59 0.29 27.41 -17.45
C GLY A 59 -1.23 27.37 -17.63
N ARG A 60 -1.90 28.48 -17.30
CA ARG A 60 -3.37 28.65 -17.37
C ARG A 60 -4.16 27.55 -16.62
N GLY A 61 -3.55 26.94 -15.60
CA GLY A 61 -4.14 25.85 -14.83
C GLY A 61 -4.16 24.50 -15.54
N THR A 62 -3.46 24.36 -16.66
CA THR A 62 -3.21 23.06 -17.31
C THR A 62 -1.92 22.45 -16.80
N TRP A 63 -1.88 21.12 -16.67
CA TRP A 63 -0.74 20.40 -16.15
C TRP A 63 -0.55 19.09 -16.91
N SER A 64 0.65 18.53 -16.84
CA SER A 64 0.97 17.19 -17.34
C SER A 64 1.75 16.41 -16.30
N ILE A 65 1.63 15.08 -16.32
CA ILE A 65 2.54 14.22 -15.55
C ILE A 65 3.72 13.86 -16.42
N VAL A 66 4.92 13.91 -15.82
CA VAL A 66 6.15 13.45 -16.43
C VAL A 66 6.68 12.26 -15.65
N VAL A 67 6.79 11.12 -16.33
CA VAL A 67 7.42 9.91 -15.81
C VAL A 67 8.90 9.93 -16.18
N THR A 68 9.77 9.89 -15.16
CA THR A 68 11.23 10.00 -15.31
C THR A 68 11.95 8.66 -15.09
N GLU A 69 11.32 7.71 -14.40
CA GLU A 69 11.90 6.39 -14.12
C GLU A 69 10.81 5.33 -14.28
N ILE A 70 11.11 4.20 -14.93
CA ILE A 70 10.19 3.07 -15.11
C ILE A 70 10.65 1.83 -14.32
N PRO A 71 9.73 0.93 -13.93
CA PRO A 71 10.11 -0.27 -13.18
C PRO A 71 11.12 -1.14 -13.93
N TYR A 72 11.99 -1.79 -13.17
CA TYR A 72 13.05 -2.63 -13.73
C TYR A 72 12.48 -3.82 -14.51
N GLY A 73 13.05 -4.09 -15.68
CA GLY A 73 12.60 -5.17 -16.58
C GLY A 73 11.43 -4.79 -17.48
N VAL A 74 10.86 -3.59 -17.36
CA VAL A 74 9.79 -3.08 -18.24
C VAL A 74 10.40 -2.43 -19.48
N GLN A 75 9.91 -2.82 -20.66
CA GLN A 75 10.35 -2.23 -21.92
C GLN A 75 9.53 -0.98 -22.25
N LYS A 76 10.18 0.19 -22.28
CA LYS A 76 9.52 1.50 -22.51
C LYS A 76 8.57 1.50 -23.73
N ALA A 77 9.03 1.00 -24.87
CA ALA A 77 8.22 0.98 -26.11
C ALA A 77 6.92 0.18 -25.95
N ARG A 78 6.99 -1.01 -25.31
CA ARG A 78 5.81 -1.85 -25.03
C ARG A 78 4.88 -1.21 -24.02
N LEU A 79 5.42 -0.53 -23.01
CA LEU A 79 4.62 0.21 -22.04
C LEU A 79 3.80 1.32 -22.72
N ILE A 80 4.43 2.12 -23.59
CA ILE A 80 3.76 3.20 -24.33
C ILE A 80 2.69 2.62 -25.26
N GLU A 81 3.02 1.57 -26.03
CA GLU A 81 2.09 0.86 -26.89
C GLU A 81 0.87 0.37 -26.09
N LYS A 82 1.12 -0.22 -24.92
CA LYS A 82 0.05 -0.73 -24.06
C LYS A 82 -0.86 0.39 -23.55
N ILE A 83 -0.31 1.53 -23.16
CA ILE A 83 -1.10 2.68 -22.72
C ILE A 83 -1.95 3.22 -23.89
N ALA A 84 -1.38 3.31 -25.09
CA ALA A 84 -2.09 3.73 -26.29
C ALA A 84 -3.24 2.78 -26.65
N GLU A 85 -3.04 1.45 -26.57
CA GLU A 85 -4.12 0.46 -26.74
C GLU A 85 -5.28 0.69 -25.76
N LEU A 86 -4.96 0.91 -24.48
CA LEU A 86 -5.97 1.13 -23.44
C LEU A 86 -6.72 2.45 -23.63
N LEU A 87 -6.03 3.49 -24.12
CA LEU A 87 -6.62 4.77 -24.48
C LEU A 87 -7.61 4.61 -25.65
N MET A 88 -7.21 3.93 -26.73
CA MET A 88 -8.09 3.63 -27.87
C MET A 88 -9.30 2.79 -27.48
N ALA A 89 -9.12 1.83 -26.57
CA ALA A 89 -10.19 1.01 -26.01
C ALA A 89 -11.08 1.76 -24.99
N ARG A 90 -10.87 3.06 -24.77
CA ARG A 90 -11.58 3.91 -23.80
C ARG A 90 -11.53 3.38 -22.36
N LYS A 91 -10.46 2.65 -22.00
CA LYS A 91 -10.24 2.11 -20.65
C LYS A 91 -9.49 3.08 -19.73
N LEU A 92 -8.95 4.17 -20.27
CA LEU A 92 -8.26 5.24 -19.54
C LEU A 92 -9.01 6.57 -19.71
N PRO A 93 -10.20 6.74 -19.11
CA PRO A 93 -11.04 7.92 -19.35
C PRO A 93 -10.47 9.22 -18.77
N LEU A 94 -9.48 9.14 -17.89
CA LEU A 94 -8.81 10.28 -17.26
C LEU A 94 -7.62 10.81 -18.09
N LEU A 95 -7.12 10.01 -19.03
CA LEU A 95 -5.97 10.33 -19.88
C LEU A 95 -6.49 10.83 -21.24
N GLU A 96 -5.91 11.92 -21.74
CA GLU A 96 -6.17 12.43 -23.09
C GLU A 96 -5.18 11.83 -24.09
N ASP A 97 -3.90 11.88 -23.75
CA ASP A 97 -2.79 11.63 -24.67
C ASP A 97 -1.54 11.15 -23.91
N ILE A 98 -0.67 10.41 -24.60
CA ILE A 98 0.62 9.95 -24.12
C ILE A 98 1.70 10.29 -25.14
N ARG A 99 2.82 10.87 -24.68
CA ARG A 99 3.94 11.28 -25.54
C ARG A 99 5.25 10.76 -24.99
N ASP A 100 6.11 10.26 -25.87
CA ASP A 100 7.48 9.90 -25.53
C ASP A 100 8.42 11.03 -25.95
N GLU A 101 8.93 11.76 -24.97
CA GLU A 101 9.90 12.85 -25.14
C GLU A 101 11.30 12.42 -24.67
N SER A 102 11.55 11.11 -24.56
CA SER A 102 12.82 10.61 -24.05
C SER A 102 13.96 10.91 -25.02
N ALA A 103 15.11 11.29 -24.48
CA ALA A 103 16.37 11.42 -25.20
C ALA A 103 17.40 10.44 -24.60
N GLU A 104 18.45 10.95 -23.95
CA GLU A 104 19.37 10.15 -23.14
C GLU A 104 18.67 9.64 -21.87
N ASP A 105 17.84 10.49 -21.25
CA ASP A 105 17.01 10.15 -20.11
C ASP A 105 15.56 9.82 -20.51
N ILE A 106 14.89 9.03 -19.66
CA ILE A 106 13.47 8.70 -19.84
C ILE A 106 12.62 9.93 -19.52
N ARG A 107 11.74 10.29 -20.46
CA ARG A 107 10.72 11.32 -20.28
C ARG A 107 9.45 10.92 -21.02
N VAL A 108 8.49 10.35 -20.28
CA VAL A 108 7.17 10.03 -20.83
C VAL A 108 6.16 11.03 -20.26
N VAL A 109 5.48 11.75 -21.14
CA VAL A 109 4.50 12.79 -20.79
C VAL A 109 3.09 12.24 -20.92
N LEU A 110 2.30 12.40 -19.86
CA LEU A 110 0.92 11.98 -19.75
C LEU A 110 0.03 13.22 -19.61
N VAL A 111 -0.87 13.42 -20.57
CA VAL A 111 -1.75 14.59 -20.63
C VAL A 111 -3.13 14.22 -20.08
N PRO A 112 -3.66 14.93 -19.06
CA PRO A 112 -4.96 14.63 -18.50
C PRO A 112 -6.10 15.09 -19.43
N LYS A 113 -7.22 14.37 -19.43
CA LYS A 113 -8.42 14.71 -20.22
C LYS A 113 -9.05 16.06 -19.85
N SER A 114 -8.85 16.51 -18.61
CA SER A 114 -9.29 17.83 -18.18
C SER A 114 -8.44 18.35 -17.03
N ARG A 115 -8.37 19.68 -16.89
CA ARG A 115 -7.66 20.35 -15.77
C ARG A 115 -8.21 20.01 -14.38
N SER A 116 -9.43 19.49 -14.28
CA SER A 116 -10.07 19.08 -13.03
C SER A 116 -9.71 17.66 -12.57
N VAL A 117 -8.99 16.89 -13.39
CA VAL A 117 -8.50 15.56 -12.98
C VAL A 117 -7.48 15.75 -11.85
N ASP A 118 -7.52 14.87 -10.84
CA ASP A 118 -6.48 14.81 -9.83
C ASP A 118 -5.28 13.97 -10.36
N PRO A 119 -4.03 14.49 -10.29
CA PRO A 119 -2.85 13.76 -10.77
C PRO A 119 -2.62 12.42 -10.07
N GLY A 120 -2.89 12.33 -8.77
CA GLY A 120 -2.74 11.12 -7.98
C GLY A 120 -3.71 10.04 -8.44
N ILE A 121 -4.99 10.39 -8.63
CA ILE A 121 -6.02 9.48 -9.13
C ILE A 121 -5.70 8.99 -10.55
N LEU A 122 -5.21 9.87 -11.43
CA LEU A 122 -4.78 9.48 -12.78
C LEU A 122 -3.65 8.44 -12.71
N MET A 123 -2.63 8.66 -11.87
CA MET A 123 -1.52 7.73 -11.74
C MET A 123 -1.93 6.40 -11.09
N GLU A 124 -2.79 6.40 -10.07
CA GLU A 124 -3.29 5.15 -9.49
C GLU A 124 -4.10 4.32 -10.50
N SER A 125 -4.88 4.98 -11.36
CA SER A 125 -5.57 4.29 -12.46
C SER A 125 -4.58 3.66 -13.43
N LEU A 126 -3.49 4.37 -13.76
CA LEU A 126 -2.46 3.88 -14.66
C LEU A 126 -1.64 2.74 -14.05
N PHE A 127 -1.26 2.82 -12.78
CA PHE A 127 -0.54 1.75 -12.05
C PHE A 127 -1.34 0.44 -12.03
N LYS A 128 -2.66 0.49 -11.90
CA LYS A 128 -3.52 -0.72 -11.88
C LYS A 128 -3.65 -1.40 -13.24
N LEU A 129 -3.53 -0.65 -14.33
CA LEU A 129 -3.83 -1.14 -15.68
C LEU A 129 -2.60 -1.33 -16.56
N THR A 130 -1.43 -0.86 -16.11
CA THR A 130 -0.21 -0.79 -16.93
C THR A 130 1.01 -1.20 -16.11
N GLU A 131 2.13 -1.43 -16.79
CA GLU A 131 3.40 -1.82 -16.16
C GLU A 131 4.16 -0.62 -15.57
N LEU A 132 3.52 0.54 -15.44
CA LEU A 132 4.01 1.64 -14.59
C LEU A 132 4.10 1.23 -13.12
N GLU A 133 3.34 0.21 -12.70
CA GLU A 133 3.62 -0.57 -11.49
C GLU A 133 3.90 -2.02 -11.91
N SER A 134 5.00 -2.59 -11.43
CA SER A 134 5.33 -3.98 -11.69
C SER A 134 5.77 -4.70 -10.41
N ARG A 135 5.46 -6.00 -10.33
CA ARG A 135 5.90 -6.85 -9.21
C ARG A 135 7.16 -7.61 -9.61
N PHE A 136 8.28 -7.28 -8.98
CA PHE A 136 9.53 -8.00 -9.14
C PHE A 136 9.61 -9.18 -8.15
N PRO A 137 9.60 -10.44 -8.61
CA PRO A 137 9.61 -11.59 -7.71
C PRO A 137 10.99 -11.79 -7.05
N LEU A 138 10.99 -12.14 -5.76
CA LEU A 138 12.18 -12.56 -5.02
C LEU A 138 12.13 -14.07 -4.80
N ASN A 139 13.20 -14.76 -5.21
CA ASN A 139 13.46 -16.15 -4.85
C ASN A 139 14.97 -16.32 -4.64
N MET A 140 15.42 -16.31 -3.39
CA MET A 140 16.82 -16.46 -2.98
C MET A 140 17.26 -17.93 -3.00
N ASN A 141 17.04 -18.60 -4.13
CA ASN A 141 17.49 -19.97 -4.35
C ASN A 141 18.96 -19.99 -4.76
N VAL A 142 19.81 -20.62 -3.95
CA VAL A 142 21.27 -20.65 -4.12
C VAL A 142 21.82 -22.06 -3.86
N LEU A 143 23.07 -22.31 -4.28
CA LEU A 143 23.79 -23.54 -3.96
C LEU A 143 24.59 -23.37 -2.65
N SER A 144 24.00 -23.82 -1.55
CA SER A 144 24.66 -23.82 -0.25
C SER A 144 25.93 -24.69 -0.29
N ARG A 145 27.04 -24.10 0.13
CA ARG A 145 28.41 -24.69 0.06
C ARG A 145 28.77 -25.21 -1.34
N GLY A 146 28.18 -24.63 -2.38
CA GLY A 146 28.40 -25.01 -3.78
C GLY A 146 27.82 -26.36 -4.21
N LYS A 147 26.97 -26.99 -3.38
CA LYS A 147 26.49 -28.36 -3.66
C LYS A 147 24.98 -28.55 -3.48
N ILE A 148 24.38 -27.93 -2.46
CA ILE A 148 23.00 -28.23 -2.08
C ILE A 148 22.10 -27.05 -2.47
N PRO A 149 21.16 -27.21 -3.41
CA PRO A 149 20.20 -26.15 -3.74
C PRO A 149 19.28 -25.90 -2.54
N ASN A 150 19.25 -24.67 -2.05
CA ASN A 150 18.40 -24.26 -0.94
C ASN A 150 17.95 -22.81 -1.12
N VAL A 151 16.77 -22.49 -0.58
CA VAL A 151 16.35 -21.10 -0.43
C VAL A 151 16.82 -20.59 0.92
N LEU A 152 17.56 -19.48 0.89
CA LEU A 152 18.15 -18.89 2.10
C LEU A 152 17.55 -17.52 2.38
N SER A 153 17.52 -17.16 3.67
CA SER A 153 17.25 -15.81 4.12
C SER A 153 18.40 -14.86 3.78
N LEU A 154 18.16 -13.54 3.85
CA LEU A 154 19.21 -12.52 3.67
C LEU A 154 20.41 -12.78 4.60
N LYS A 155 20.13 -13.12 5.87
CA LYS A 155 21.17 -13.49 6.84
C LYS A 155 21.92 -14.75 6.41
N GLY A 156 21.20 -15.77 5.94
CA GLY A 156 21.80 -17.02 5.46
C GLY A 156 22.80 -16.79 4.33
N VAL A 157 22.38 -16.04 3.30
CA VAL A 157 23.23 -15.69 2.15
C VAL A 157 24.48 -14.91 2.59
N LEU A 158 24.32 -13.89 3.42
CA LEU A 158 25.46 -13.08 3.90
C LEU A 158 26.43 -13.90 4.76
N LYS A 159 25.92 -14.83 5.58
CA LYS A 159 26.75 -15.71 6.40
C LYS A 159 27.57 -16.67 5.54
N GLU A 160 26.95 -17.33 4.56
CA GLU A 160 27.68 -18.22 3.65
C GLU A 160 28.74 -17.46 2.84
N TRP A 161 28.43 -16.23 2.40
CA TRP A 161 29.42 -15.39 1.73
C TRP A 161 30.61 -15.04 2.64
N LEU A 162 30.37 -14.70 3.91
CA LEU A 162 31.43 -14.41 4.89
C LEU A 162 32.30 -15.65 5.17
N GLU A 163 31.69 -16.83 5.32
CA GLU A 163 32.40 -18.10 5.49
C GLU A 163 33.29 -18.40 4.28
N HIS A 164 32.76 -18.21 3.06
CA HIS A 164 33.54 -18.37 1.84
C HIS A 164 34.70 -17.36 1.75
N ARG A 165 34.48 -16.09 2.11
CA ARG A 165 35.56 -15.08 2.15
C ARG A 165 36.69 -15.48 3.10
N ARG A 166 36.36 -16.08 4.24
CA ARG A 166 37.35 -16.60 5.18
C ARG A 166 38.13 -17.77 4.59
N GLU A 167 37.47 -18.69 3.91
CA GLU A 167 38.14 -19.80 3.22
C GLU A 167 39.14 -19.28 2.16
N VAL A 168 38.70 -18.32 1.34
CA VAL A 168 39.55 -17.69 0.32
C VAL A 168 40.76 -16.99 0.95
N LEU A 169 40.56 -16.26 2.06
CA LEU A 169 41.66 -15.64 2.80
C LEU A 169 42.70 -16.68 3.24
N ILE A 170 42.24 -17.76 3.88
CA ILE A 170 43.12 -18.84 4.37
C ILE A 170 43.88 -19.48 3.20
N ARG A 171 43.21 -19.79 2.09
CA ARG A 171 43.84 -20.39 0.90
C ARG A 171 44.89 -19.47 0.28
N ARG A 172 44.57 -18.18 0.11
CA ARG A 172 45.51 -17.16 -0.39
C ARG A 172 46.72 -17.03 0.52
N SER A 173 46.50 -16.96 1.83
CA SER A 173 47.56 -16.85 2.84
C SER A 173 48.45 -18.09 2.86
N ARG A 174 47.90 -19.31 2.77
CA ARG A 174 48.67 -20.56 2.68
C ARG A 174 49.48 -20.65 1.38
N HIS A 175 48.92 -20.21 0.26
CA HIS A 175 49.64 -20.16 -1.00
C HIS A 175 50.88 -19.25 -0.88
N ARG A 176 50.68 -18.03 -0.39
CA ARG A 176 51.76 -17.07 -0.16
C ARG A 176 52.79 -17.58 0.84
N LEU A 177 52.34 -18.22 1.93
CA LEU A 177 53.24 -18.85 2.90
C LEU A 177 54.14 -19.90 2.22
N GLY A 178 53.57 -20.79 1.41
CA GLY A 178 54.35 -21.79 0.69
C GLY A 178 55.35 -21.20 -0.30
N GLU A 179 55.02 -20.09 -0.97
CA GLU A 179 55.97 -19.36 -1.82
C GLU A 179 57.12 -18.76 -1.00
N ILE A 180 56.79 -18.12 0.13
CA ILE A 180 57.77 -17.54 1.04
C ILE A 180 58.70 -18.62 1.59
N GLU A 181 58.16 -19.78 2.00
CA GLU A 181 58.96 -20.88 2.55
C GLU A 181 59.95 -21.44 1.54
N ARG A 182 59.51 -21.69 0.30
CA ARG A 182 60.42 -22.12 -0.79
C ARG A 182 61.50 -21.08 -1.06
N ARG A 183 61.15 -19.78 -1.02
CA ARG A 183 62.12 -18.71 -1.26
C ARG A 183 63.11 -18.57 -0.11
N LEU A 184 62.64 -18.64 1.13
CA LEU A 184 63.49 -18.60 2.33
C LEU A 184 64.45 -19.79 2.39
N GLU A 185 64.01 -20.98 1.96
CA GLU A 185 64.88 -22.16 1.84
C GLU A 185 66.08 -21.86 0.93
N ILE A 186 65.83 -21.33 -0.28
CA ILE A 186 66.88 -20.98 -1.23
C ILE A 186 67.79 -19.87 -0.68
N LEU A 187 67.22 -18.80 -0.14
CA LEU A 187 67.99 -17.68 0.42
C LEU A 187 68.88 -18.12 1.59
N ALA A 188 68.41 -19.04 2.44
CA ALA A 188 69.22 -19.62 3.52
C ALA A 188 70.44 -20.37 2.97
N GLY A 189 70.27 -21.15 1.89
CA GLY A 189 71.38 -21.80 1.19
C GLY A 189 72.39 -20.81 0.62
N TYR A 190 71.92 -19.74 -0.01
CA TYR A 190 72.79 -18.67 -0.49
C TYR A 190 73.57 -18.00 0.63
N LEU A 191 72.92 -17.66 1.76
CA LEU A 191 73.59 -17.04 2.89
C LEU A 191 74.70 -17.94 3.47
N ILE A 192 74.47 -19.26 3.54
CA ILE A 192 75.52 -20.23 3.91
C ILE A 192 76.67 -20.17 2.90
N ALA A 193 76.37 -20.20 1.59
CA ALA A 193 77.38 -20.15 0.54
C ALA A 193 78.23 -18.88 0.56
N TYR A 194 77.65 -17.70 0.84
CA TYR A 194 78.41 -16.45 0.98
C TYR A 194 79.38 -16.47 2.16
N LEU A 195 78.98 -17.07 3.29
CA LEU A 195 79.84 -17.16 4.48
C LEU A 195 81.05 -18.08 4.28
N THR A 196 80.98 -19.01 3.32
CA THR A 196 82.03 -20.01 3.05
C THR A 196 82.40 -20.09 1.57
N ILE A 197 82.45 -18.95 0.87
CA ILE A 197 82.54 -18.93 -0.59
C ILE A 197 83.81 -19.60 -1.14
N ASP A 198 84.96 -19.42 -0.49
CA ASP A 198 86.22 -20.03 -0.92
C ASP A 198 86.16 -21.55 -0.87
N GLU A 199 85.52 -22.10 0.17
CA GLU A 199 85.34 -23.55 0.33
C GLU A 199 84.31 -24.11 -0.65
N VAL A 200 83.24 -23.36 -0.96
CA VAL A 200 82.29 -23.72 -2.02
C VAL A 200 83.02 -23.81 -3.37
N ILE A 201 83.87 -22.82 -3.70
CA ILE A 201 84.66 -22.82 -4.94
C ILE A 201 85.64 -24.00 -4.97
N ARG A 202 86.31 -24.30 -3.85
CA ARG A 202 87.22 -25.44 -3.74
C ARG A 202 86.49 -26.76 -4.03
N ILE A 203 85.35 -27.00 -3.38
CA ILE A 203 84.54 -28.21 -3.59
C ILE A 203 84.10 -28.35 -5.05
N ILE A 204 83.62 -27.27 -5.67
CA ILE A 204 83.20 -27.28 -7.08
C ILE A 204 84.36 -27.59 -8.04
N ARG A 205 85.59 -27.23 -7.68
CA ARG A 205 86.77 -27.43 -8.54
C ARG A 205 87.48 -28.77 -8.34
N GLU A 206 87.43 -29.35 -7.13
CA GLU A 206 88.27 -30.49 -6.73
C GLU A 206 87.50 -31.80 -6.57
N GLU A 207 86.18 -31.76 -6.33
CA GLU A 207 85.36 -32.96 -6.09
C GLU A 207 84.58 -33.36 -7.35
N ASP A 208 84.46 -34.67 -7.61
CA ASP A 208 83.71 -35.20 -8.76
C ASP A 208 82.19 -35.02 -8.60
N GLU A 209 81.67 -35.12 -7.37
CA GLU A 209 80.25 -34.97 -7.03
C GLU A 209 80.03 -33.82 -6.03
N PRO A 210 80.24 -32.55 -6.43
CA PRO A 210 80.27 -31.42 -5.51
C PRO A 210 78.94 -31.26 -4.75
N LYS A 211 77.79 -31.54 -5.38
CA LYS A 211 76.47 -31.44 -4.75
C LYS A 211 76.37 -32.27 -3.46
N GLN A 212 76.76 -33.54 -3.49
CA GLN A 212 76.66 -34.43 -2.33
C GLN A 212 77.60 -33.99 -1.20
N VAL A 213 78.82 -33.55 -1.55
CA VAL A 213 79.80 -33.05 -0.59
C VAL A 213 79.29 -31.79 0.11
N MET A 214 78.73 -30.83 -0.65
CA MET A 214 78.16 -29.59 -0.09
C MET A 214 76.97 -29.88 0.84
N MET A 215 76.08 -30.79 0.44
CA MET A 215 74.95 -31.22 1.26
C MET A 215 75.40 -31.83 2.59
N ALA A 216 76.35 -32.76 2.56
CA ALA A 216 76.85 -33.41 3.77
C ALA A 216 77.58 -32.42 4.69
N ARG A 217 78.39 -31.51 4.13
CA ARG A 217 79.22 -30.58 4.90
C ARG A 217 78.41 -29.49 5.61
N TRP A 218 77.41 -28.92 4.94
CA TRP A 218 76.63 -27.80 5.45
C TRP A 218 75.18 -28.16 5.80
N SER A 219 74.84 -29.45 5.77
CA SER A 219 73.47 -29.94 6.00
C SER A 219 72.44 -29.26 5.07
N LEU A 220 72.83 -29.00 3.83
CA LEU A 220 71.96 -28.35 2.83
C LEU A 220 70.94 -29.35 2.29
N THR A 221 69.74 -28.86 1.96
CA THR A 221 68.77 -29.63 1.18
C THR A 221 69.24 -29.77 -0.27
N ASP A 222 68.68 -30.75 -0.98
CA ASP A 222 68.95 -30.95 -2.41
C ASP A 222 68.70 -29.67 -3.22
N ASN A 223 67.56 -29.00 -2.96
CA ASN A 223 67.19 -27.73 -3.61
C ASN A 223 68.16 -26.60 -3.30
N GLN A 224 68.67 -26.52 -2.06
CA GLN A 224 69.65 -25.50 -1.68
C GLN A 224 70.99 -25.71 -2.39
N ALA A 225 71.51 -26.93 -2.38
CA ALA A 225 72.75 -27.26 -3.05
C ALA A 225 72.65 -27.02 -4.57
N GLU A 226 71.54 -27.45 -5.19
CA GLU A 226 71.25 -27.19 -6.59
C GLU A 226 71.19 -25.68 -6.90
N ALA A 227 70.53 -24.90 -6.05
CA ALA A 227 70.45 -23.45 -6.22
C ALA A 227 71.85 -22.79 -6.15
N ILE A 228 72.70 -23.22 -5.21
CA ILE A 228 74.06 -22.69 -5.07
C ILE A 228 74.91 -23.01 -6.30
N LEU A 229 74.85 -24.24 -6.81
CA LEU A 229 75.57 -24.63 -8.03
C LEU A 229 75.12 -23.83 -9.26
N ASN A 230 73.84 -23.44 -9.31
CA ASN A 230 73.27 -22.62 -10.38
C ASN A 230 73.49 -21.10 -10.18
N MET A 231 74.24 -20.68 -9.16
CA MET A 231 74.59 -19.27 -8.97
C MET A 231 75.49 -18.77 -10.12
N ARG A 232 75.24 -17.54 -10.56
CA ARG A 232 76.12 -16.87 -11.53
C ARG A 232 77.25 -16.16 -10.80
N LEU A 233 78.46 -16.17 -11.35
CA LEU A 233 79.63 -15.51 -10.73
C LEU A 233 79.41 -14.06 -10.29
N ARG A 234 78.62 -13.28 -11.05
CA ARG A 234 78.26 -11.90 -10.68
C ARG A 234 77.46 -11.77 -9.38
N ALA A 235 76.78 -12.84 -8.97
CA ALA A 235 76.02 -12.88 -7.73
C ALA A 235 76.98 -12.86 -6.53
N LEU A 236 78.24 -13.27 -6.66
CA LEU A 236 79.20 -13.33 -5.55
C LEU A 236 79.70 -11.96 -5.04
N ARG A 237 79.11 -10.85 -5.49
CA ARG A 237 79.48 -9.50 -5.04
C ARG A 237 78.86 -9.21 -3.68
N LYS A 238 79.59 -8.49 -2.82
CA LYS A 238 79.11 -8.09 -1.47
C LYS A 238 77.77 -7.34 -1.48
N LEU A 239 77.48 -6.58 -2.54
CA LEU A 239 76.19 -5.89 -2.68
C LEU A 239 75.01 -6.88 -2.78
N GLU A 240 75.19 -8.01 -3.46
CA GLU A 240 74.15 -9.03 -3.64
C GLU A 240 73.89 -9.78 -2.33
N GLU A 241 74.91 -9.97 -1.49
CA GLU A 241 74.75 -10.52 -0.14
C GLU A 241 73.82 -9.65 0.72
N PHE A 242 74.02 -8.32 0.70
CA PHE A 242 73.16 -7.39 1.42
C PHE A 242 71.70 -7.44 0.93
N GLU A 243 71.47 -7.50 -0.38
CA GLU A 243 70.12 -7.60 -0.94
C GLU A 243 69.45 -8.94 -0.60
N ILE A 244 70.18 -10.05 -0.66
CA ILE A 244 69.68 -11.38 -0.26
C ILE A 244 69.30 -11.40 1.22
N ARG A 245 70.11 -10.79 2.09
CA ARG A 245 69.82 -10.72 3.51
C ARG A 245 68.59 -9.86 3.81
N LYS A 246 68.49 -8.70 3.14
CA LYS A 246 67.32 -7.84 3.23
C LYS A 246 66.04 -8.54 2.75
N GLU A 247 66.13 -9.29 1.65
CA GLU A 247 65.02 -10.11 1.15
C GLU A 247 64.65 -11.19 2.17
N PHE A 248 65.62 -11.89 2.75
CA PHE A 248 65.41 -12.92 3.76
C PHE A 248 64.72 -12.38 5.01
N ASP A 249 65.19 -11.25 5.55
CA ASP A 249 64.62 -10.63 6.75
C ASP A 249 63.19 -10.12 6.49
N GLY A 250 62.95 -9.55 5.31
CA GLY A 250 61.62 -9.12 4.87
C GLY A 250 60.64 -10.27 4.76
N LEU A 251 61.03 -11.34 4.06
CA LEU A 251 60.22 -12.55 3.90
C LEU A 251 60.00 -13.29 5.22
N THR A 252 60.98 -13.29 6.12
CA THR A 252 60.85 -13.87 7.46
C THR A 252 59.82 -13.10 8.30
N THR A 253 59.80 -11.77 8.18
CA THR A 253 58.80 -10.92 8.83
C THR A 253 57.41 -11.17 8.25
N GLU A 254 57.29 -11.22 6.92
CA GLU A 254 56.03 -11.53 6.23
C GLU A 254 55.51 -12.92 6.61
N LYS A 255 56.39 -13.94 6.66
CA LYS A 255 56.07 -15.30 7.12
C LYS A 255 55.42 -15.28 8.51
N LYS A 256 56.06 -14.62 9.49
CA LYS A 256 55.54 -14.52 10.86
C LYS A 256 54.16 -13.87 10.92
N GLN A 257 53.93 -12.84 10.10
CA GLN A 257 52.63 -12.17 10.02
C GLN A 257 51.55 -13.10 9.46
N ILE A 258 51.86 -13.85 8.40
CA ILE A 258 50.93 -14.80 7.76
C ILE A 258 50.65 -15.98 8.69
N GLU A 259 51.65 -16.55 9.34
CA GLU A 259 51.46 -17.63 10.32
C GLU A 259 50.57 -17.17 11.48
N ALA A 260 50.81 -15.97 12.00
CA ALA A 260 49.99 -15.42 13.08
C ALA A 260 48.55 -15.11 12.63
N LEU A 261 48.34 -14.72 11.36
CA LEU A 261 47.01 -14.60 10.76
C LEU A 261 46.31 -15.97 10.67
N LEU A 262 47.01 -17.00 10.16
CA LEU A 262 46.47 -18.35 10.01
C LEU A 262 46.14 -19.00 11.36
N ALA A 263 46.88 -18.64 12.43
CA ALA A 263 46.69 -19.17 13.78
C ALA A 263 45.55 -18.50 14.59
N SER A 264 44.95 -17.41 14.10
CA SER A 264 43.95 -16.65 14.88
C SER A 264 42.71 -16.27 14.08
N ASP A 265 41.57 -16.84 14.47
CA ASP A 265 40.26 -16.51 13.91
C ASP A 265 39.92 -15.02 14.04
N ALA A 266 40.27 -14.41 15.19
CA ALA A 266 40.06 -12.98 15.42
C ALA A 266 40.85 -12.11 14.43
N ARG A 267 42.11 -12.49 14.12
CA ARG A 267 42.92 -11.80 13.11
C ARG A 267 42.34 -11.99 11.71
N GLN A 268 41.88 -13.19 11.37
CA GLN A 268 41.23 -13.46 10.08
C GLN A 268 40.01 -12.57 9.89
N TRP A 269 39.11 -12.51 10.87
CA TRP A 269 37.93 -11.64 10.79
C TRP A 269 38.28 -10.16 10.77
N SER A 270 39.33 -9.74 11.48
CA SER A 270 39.83 -8.37 11.44
C SER A 270 40.34 -7.99 10.05
N THR A 271 41.09 -8.88 9.39
CA THR A 271 41.55 -8.69 8.01
C THR A 271 40.37 -8.61 7.03
N ILE A 272 39.39 -9.52 7.14
CA ILE A 272 38.19 -9.49 6.29
C ILE A 272 37.40 -8.19 6.51
N LYS A 273 37.24 -7.75 7.76
CA LYS A 273 36.58 -6.48 8.09
C LYS A 273 37.29 -5.30 7.42
N TRP A 274 38.62 -5.27 7.46
CA TRP A 274 39.41 -4.25 6.77
C TRP A 274 39.21 -4.32 5.25
N GLU A 275 39.33 -5.49 4.62
CA GLU A 275 39.12 -5.65 3.17
C GLU A 275 37.72 -5.18 2.72
N VAL A 276 36.67 -5.54 3.46
CA VAL A 276 35.29 -5.11 3.18
C VAL A 276 35.11 -3.60 3.38
N SER A 277 35.77 -3.02 4.38
CA SER A 277 35.70 -1.57 4.62
C SER A 277 36.36 -0.79 3.48
N SER A 278 37.52 -1.24 3.00
CA SER A 278 38.22 -0.64 1.86
C SER A 278 37.39 -0.71 0.56
N ILE A 279 36.57 -1.75 0.39
CA ILE A 279 35.63 -1.84 -0.75
C ILE A 279 34.50 -0.82 -0.59
N ARG A 280 33.97 -0.67 0.64
CA ARG A 280 32.91 0.31 0.93
C ARG A 280 33.37 1.74 0.68
N GLU A 281 34.63 2.08 0.89
CA GLU A 281 35.15 3.42 0.56
C GLU A 281 35.03 3.74 -0.94
N LYS A 282 35.13 2.72 -1.80
CA LYS A 282 35.06 2.88 -3.26
C LYS A 282 33.62 2.79 -3.80
N PHE A 283 32.81 1.91 -3.23
CA PHE A 283 31.48 1.56 -3.76
C PHE A 283 30.33 1.79 -2.77
N GLY A 284 30.58 2.55 -1.70
CA GLY A 284 29.60 2.80 -0.66
C GLY A 284 28.55 3.84 -1.04
N PRO A 285 27.52 4.03 -0.18
CA PRO A 285 26.39 4.91 -0.46
C PRO A 285 26.74 6.38 -0.75
N GLU A 286 27.88 6.85 -0.25
CA GLU A 286 28.37 8.22 -0.45
C GLU A 286 29.03 8.44 -1.82
N THR A 287 29.33 7.36 -2.56
CA THR A 287 29.97 7.46 -3.88
C THR A 287 28.93 7.51 -5.00
N ALA A 288 29.28 8.11 -6.14
CA ALA A 288 28.37 8.18 -7.29
C ALA A 288 27.90 6.80 -7.79
N LEU A 289 28.73 5.76 -7.62
CA LEU A 289 28.41 4.40 -8.01
C LEU A 289 27.56 3.64 -6.98
N GLY A 290 27.73 3.94 -5.69
CA GLY A 290 27.01 3.26 -4.60
C GLY A 290 25.78 4.02 -4.10
N LYS A 291 25.57 5.27 -4.53
CA LYS A 291 24.38 6.05 -4.20
C LYS A 291 23.13 5.33 -4.69
N ARG A 292 22.22 5.06 -3.75
CA ARG A 292 20.96 4.38 -4.02
C ARG A 292 20.11 5.13 -5.05
N ARG A 293 19.48 4.38 -5.95
CA ARG A 293 18.61 4.91 -7.01
C ARG A 293 17.15 4.72 -6.67
N THR A 294 16.77 3.53 -6.21
CA THR A 294 15.40 3.19 -5.85
C THR A 294 15.00 3.80 -4.52
N GLN A 295 13.80 4.38 -4.46
CA GLN A 295 13.24 5.02 -3.28
C GLN A 295 12.15 4.14 -2.66
N PHE A 296 11.71 4.51 -1.45
CA PHE A 296 10.63 3.84 -0.73
C PHE A 296 9.57 4.88 -0.39
N ALA A 297 8.30 4.55 -0.62
CA ALA A 297 7.17 5.36 -0.19
C ALA A 297 6.00 4.44 0.12
N ASP A 298 5.17 4.79 1.08
CA ASP A 298 3.91 4.08 1.27
C ASP A 298 2.99 4.39 0.08
N ALA A 299 2.36 3.36 -0.49
CA ALA A 299 1.31 3.58 -1.48
C ALA A 299 0.19 4.39 -0.82
N PRO A 300 -0.24 5.53 -1.40
CA PRO A 300 -1.38 6.25 -0.86
C PRO A 300 -2.61 5.35 -0.87
N GLU A 301 -3.37 5.34 0.23
CA GLU A 301 -4.67 4.67 0.28
C GLU A 301 -5.70 5.50 -0.51
N HIS A 302 -5.66 5.43 -1.85
CA HIS A 302 -6.79 5.86 -2.66
C HIS A 302 -7.81 4.71 -2.69
N ASP A 303 -9.06 4.98 -2.26
CA ASP A 303 -10.10 3.96 -2.31
C ASP A 303 -10.31 3.52 -3.77
N LEU A 304 -10.47 2.22 -3.98
CA LEU A 304 -10.88 1.66 -5.28
C LEU A 304 -12.18 2.31 -5.77
N THR A 305 -13.02 2.78 -4.83
CA THR A 305 -14.25 3.51 -5.15
C THR A 305 -13.96 4.91 -5.73
N ASP A 306 -12.95 5.64 -5.24
CA ASP A 306 -12.61 6.99 -5.73
C ASP A 306 -12.15 6.96 -7.19
N ILE A 307 -11.36 5.94 -7.57
CA ILE A 307 -10.91 5.76 -8.95
C ILE A 307 -12.09 5.44 -9.87
N ALA A 308 -13.02 4.57 -9.45
CA ALA A 308 -14.20 4.24 -10.23
C ALA A 308 -15.18 5.42 -10.35
N HIS A 309 -15.33 6.21 -9.28
CA HIS A 309 -16.16 7.42 -9.26
C HIS A 309 -15.56 8.55 -10.11
N ALA A 310 -14.23 8.72 -10.12
CA ALA A 310 -13.55 9.70 -10.97
C ALA A 310 -13.71 9.41 -12.48
N MET A 311 -13.98 8.15 -12.86
CA MET A 311 -14.29 7.78 -14.25
C MET A 311 -15.71 8.18 -14.69
N ILE A 312 -16.59 8.57 -13.76
CA ILE A 312 -17.98 8.96 -14.03
C ILE A 312 -18.05 10.48 -14.23
N GLU A 313 -18.52 10.90 -15.40
CA GLU A 313 -18.76 12.32 -15.70
C GLU A 313 -19.90 12.85 -14.81
N ARG A 314 -19.63 13.91 -14.05
CA ARG A 314 -20.58 14.51 -13.10
C ARG A 314 -21.62 15.34 -13.84
N GLU A 315 -22.83 14.78 -14.00
CA GLU A 315 -23.98 15.45 -14.61
C GLU A 315 -25.14 15.58 -13.60
N PRO A 316 -25.92 16.68 -13.64
CA PRO A 316 -27.13 16.81 -12.82
C PRO A 316 -28.23 15.85 -13.31
N VAL A 317 -28.85 15.15 -12.36
CA VAL A 317 -29.96 14.22 -12.62
C VAL A 317 -31.07 14.37 -11.58
N THR A 318 -32.30 14.01 -11.95
CA THR A 318 -33.43 13.89 -11.03
C THR A 318 -33.80 12.43 -10.88
N VAL A 319 -33.64 11.90 -9.67
CA VAL A 319 -34.02 10.53 -9.34
C VAL A 319 -35.52 10.50 -9.08
N VAL A 320 -36.21 9.59 -9.76
CA VAL A 320 -37.67 9.40 -9.64
C VAL A 320 -37.94 8.00 -9.11
N VAL A 321 -38.75 7.93 -8.06
CA VAL A 321 -39.20 6.69 -7.40
C VAL A 321 -40.73 6.62 -7.47
N SER A 322 -41.27 5.51 -7.98
CA SER A 322 -42.72 5.29 -8.01
C SER A 322 -43.24 4.56 -6.77
N GLU A 323 -44.56 4.56 -6.57
CA GLU A 323 -45.20 3.83 -5.46
C GLU A 323 -44.98 2.33 -5.57
N LYS A 324 -44.97 1.77 -6.79
CA LYS A 324 -44.65 0.34 -7.05
C LYS A 324 -43.15 0.03 -7.10
N GLY A 325 -42.28 0.95 -6.66
CA GLY A 325 -40.84 0.71 -6.53
C GLY A 325 -40.06 0.71 -7.85
N TRP A 326 -40.52 1.45 -8.85
CA TRP A 326 -39.76 1.69 -10.09
C TRP A 326 -38.83 2.88 -9.91
N LEU A 327 -37.59 2.75 -10.38
CA LEU A 327 -36.55 3.76 -10.29
C LEU A 327 -36.10 4.20 -11.69
N ARG A 328 -35.89 5.50 -11.88
CA ARG A 328 -35.21 6.07 -13.06
C ARG A 328 -34.49 7.38 -12.74
N ALA A 329 -33.49 7.72 -13.54
CA ALA A 329 -32.79 9.00 -13.50
C ALA A 329 -33.13 9.83 -14.76
N MET A 330 -33.77 10.98 -14.55
CA MET A 330 -34.03 11.97 -15.59
C MET A 330 -32.83 12.91 -15.72
N LYS A 331 -32.48 13.32 -16.95
CA LYS A 331 -31.40 14.29 -17.16
C LYS A 331 -31.81 15.67 -16.66
N GLY A 332 -30.91 16.34 -15.93
CA GLY A 332 -31.14 17.66 -15.35
C GLY A 332 -31.89 17.63 -14.02
N HIS A 333 -31.90 18.78 -13.34
CA HIS A 333 -32.69 19.01 -12.13
C HIS A 333 -34.08 19.52 -12.54
N LEU A 334 -35.04 18.60 -12.63
CA LEU A 334 -36.42 18.91 -12.98
C LEU A 334 -37.07 19.64 -11.81
N THR A 335 -37.73 20.76 -12.10
CA THR A 335 -38.48 21.55 -11.10
C THR A 335 -39.97 21.22 -11.11
N ASP A 336 -40.48 20.67 -12.21
CA ASP A 336 -41.86 20.21 -12.35
C ASP A 336 -41.90 18.69 -12.62
N HIS A 337 -42.67 17.99 -11.79
CA HIS A 337 -42.84 16.54 -11.85
C HIS A 337 -44.17 16.12 -12.50
N SER A 338 -45.04 17.07 -12.89
CA SER A 338 -46.36 16.80 -13.46
C SER A 338 -46.32 16.04 -14.79
N LEU A 339 -45.23 16.21 -15.55
CA LEU A 339 -44.98 15.57 -16.84
C LEU A 339 -44.45 14.13 -16.73
N LEU A 340 -44.21 13.63 -15.52
CA LEU A 340 -43.72 12.27 -15.31
C LEU A 340 -44.82 11.25 -15.61
N THR A 341 -44.52 10.31 -16.50
CA THR A 341 -45.42 9.19 -16.84
C THR A 341 -45.06 7.93 -16.06
N PHE A 342 -46.07 7.20 -15.61
CA PHE A 342 -45.97 5.97 -14.82
C PHE A 342 -46.75 4.82 -15.47
N LYS A 343 -46.53 3.60 -15.00
CA LYS A 343 -47.34 2.45 -15.40
C LYS A 343 -48.77 2.56 -14.87
N GLU A 344 -49.68 1.79 -15.45
CA GLU A 344 -51.07 1.75 -15.02
C GLU A 344 -51.21 1.41 -13.52
N GLY A 345 -51.98 2.24 -12.81
CA GLY A 345 -52.17 2.16 -11.36
C GLY A 345 -50.91 2.42 -10.53
N ASP A 346 -49.91 3.11 -11.08
CA ASP A 346 -48.71 3.56 -10.38
C ASP A 346 -48.63 5.09 -10.41
N SER A 347 -47.91 5.69 -9.46
CA SER A 347 -47.80 7.13 -9.31
C SER A 347 -46.45 7.52 -8.73
N LEU A 348 -46.15 8.82 -8.75
CA LEU A 348 -44.95 9.36 -8.11
C LEU A 348 -45.00 9.12 -6.60
N LYS A 349 -43.94 8.51 -6.05
CA LYS A 349 -43.71 8.43 -4.60
C LYS A 349 -42.75 9.53 -4.16
N LEU A 350 -41.58 9.62 -4.80
CA LEU A 350 -40.52 10.57 -4.47
C LEU A 350 -39.80 11.02 -5.74
N ALA A 351 -39.40 12.29 -5.78
CA ALA A 351 -38.44 12.80 -6.74
C ALA A 351 -37.49 13.78 -6.06
N PHE A 352 -36.18 13.65 -6.33
CA PHE A 352 -35.16 14.51 -5.74
C PHE A 352 -33.97 14.69 -6.69
N HIS A 353 -33.26 15.80 -6.50
CA HIS A 353 -32.08 16.13 -7.29
C HIS A 353 -30.84 15.39 -6.78
N ALA A 354 -30.03 14.93 -7.72
CA ALA A 354 -28.75 14.27 -7.47
C ALA A 354 -27.76 14.63 -8.58
N GLN A 355 -26.52 14.18 -8.43
CA GLN A 355 -25.49 14.12 -9.47
C GLN A 355 -25.25 12.65 -9.83
N THR A 356 -24.82 12.36 -11.06
CA THR A 356 -24.46 10.99 -11.49
C THR A 356 -23.46 10.29 -10.57
N THR A 357 -22.56 11.04 -9.93
CA THR A 357 -21.55 10.54 -8.99
C THR A 357 -22.10 10.24 -7.58
N ASP A 358 -23.33 10.66 -7.27
CA ASP A 358 -23.90 10.56 -5.94
C ASP A 358 -24.37 9.12 -5.63
N LYS A 359 -24.29 8.76 -4.34
CA LYS A 359 -24.88 7.53 -3.82
C LYS A 359 -26.33 7.80 -3.41
N VAL A 360 -27.26 7.03 -3.93
CA VAL A 360 -28.67 7.03 -3.53
C VAL A 360 -28.90 5.94 -2.50
N LEU A 361 -29.35 6.33 -1.31
CA LEU A 361 -29.78 5.40 -0.26
C LEU A 361 -31.27 5.14 -0.40
N VAL A 362 -31.66 3.87 -0.33
CA VAL A 362 -33.07 3.45 -0.33
C VAL A 362 -33.34 2.64 0.94
N PHE A 363 -34.32 3.08 1.72
CA PHE A 363 -34.77 2.39 2.93
C PHE A 363 -36.07 1.65 2.67
N THR A 364 -36.17 0.40 3.13
CA THR A 364 -37.34 -0.47 2.88
C THR A 364 -38.12 -0.78 4.15
N THR A 365 -39.37 -1.25 3.99
CA THR A 365 -40.25 -1.67 5.09
C THR A 365 -39.64 -2.79 5.94
N GLY A 366 -38.70 -3.56 5.38
CA GLY A 366 -37.98 -4.62 6.10
C GLY A 366 -36.86 -4.10 6.99
N GLY A 367 -36.65 -2.78 7.03
CA GLY A 367 -35.61 -2.14 7.84
C GLY A 367 -34.19 -2.25 7.23
N LYS A 368 -34.09 -2.52 5.93
CA LYS A 368 -32.82 -2.58 5.20
C LYS A 368 -32.56 -1.28 4.44
N PHE A 369 -31.28 -0.90 4.39
CA PHE A 369 -30.77 0.12 3.48
C PHE A 369 -30.11 -0.53 2.27
N TYR A 370 -30.37 0.01 1.08
CA TYR A 370 -29.67 -0.31 -0.15
C TYR A 370 -28.96 0.93 -0.66
N THR A 371 -27.78 0.74 -1.26
CA THR A 371 -27.00 1.84 -1.85
C THR A 371 -26.86 1.60 -3.34
N ILE A 372 -27.28 2.59 -4.13
CA ILE A 372 -27.28 2.55 -5.59
C ILE A 372 -26.56 3.80 -6.08
N GLY A 373 -25.59 3.66 -6.98
CA GLY A 373 -24.99 4.82 -7.66
C GLY A 373 -26.00 5.46 -8.61
N ALA A 374 -26.12 6.79 -8.62
CA ALA A 374 -27.07 7.48 -9.49
C ALA A 374 -26.79 7.21 -10.99
N ASP A 375 -25.53 6.98 -11.36
CA ASP A 375 -25.07 6.53 -12.69
C ASP A 375 -25.64 5.17 -13.12
N ARG A 376 -25.98 4.31 -12.15
CA ARG A 376 -26.51 2.95 -12.40
C ARG A 376 -28.03 2.91 -12.54
N LEU A 377 -28.71 4.02 -12.29
CA LEU A 377 -30.14 4.10 -12.49
C LEU A 377 -30.46 4.14 -14.00
N PRO A 378 -31.54 3.47 -14.44
CA PRO A 378 -31.95 3.53 -15.83
C PRO A 378 -32.29 4.97 -16.20
N GLY A 379 -31.88 5.40 -17.40
CA GLY A 379 -32.14 6.75 -17.87
C GLY A 379 -33.63 7.04 -18.09
N GLY A 380 -33.96 8.29 -18.38
CA GLY A 380 -35.34 8.78 -18.49
C GLY A 380 -36.20 8.23 -19.65
N ARG A 381 -35.72 7.26 -20.45
CA ARG A 381 -36.53 6.62 -21.50
C ARG A 381 -37.42 5.54 -20.87
N GLY A 382 -38.73 5.65 -21.05
CA GLY A 382 -39.72 4.71 -20.48
C GLY A 382 -39.97 4.95 -18.98
N HIS A 383 -40.49 3.93 -18.29
CA HIS A 383 -40.90 4.04 -16.88
C HIS A 383 -39.81 3.68 -15.86
N GLY A 384 -38.57 3.42 -16.31
CA GLY A 384 -37.48 2.93 -15.46
C GLY A 384 -37.47 1.42 -15.31
N GLU A 385 -36.86 0.95 -14.23
CA GLU A 385 -36.78 -0.47 -13.87
C GLU A 385 -37.23 -0.68 -12.41
N PRO A 386 -37.85 -1.82 -12.08
CA PRO A 386 -38.16 -2.15 -10.70
C PRO A 386 -36.87 -2.29 -9.88
N ILE A 387 -36.84 -1.73 -8.67
CA ILE A 387 -35.69 -1.75 -7.76
C ILE A 387 -35.11 -3.15 -7.55
N ARG A 388 -35.95 -4.19 -7.61
CA ARG A 388 -35.58 -5.61 -7.46
C ARG A 388 -34.61 -6.13 -8.53
N ILE A 389 -34.53 -5.47 -9.69
CA ILE A 389 -33.55 -5.80 -10.72
C ILE A 389 -32.19 -5.19 -10.37
N ILE A 390 -32.18 -4.07 -9.65
CA ILE A 390 -30.98 -3.31 -9.30
C ILE A 390 -30.35 -3.90 -8.02
N VAL A 391 -31.17 -4.27 -7.03
CA VAL A 391 -30.73 -4.82 -5.73
C VAL A 391 -31.53 -6.06 -5.32
N ASP A 392 -30.94 -6.88 -4.44
CA ASP A 392 -31.55 -8.13 -3.95
C ASP A 392 -32.56 -7.82 -2.83
N MET A 393 -33.73 -7.31 -3.21
CA MET A 393 -34.82 -6.92 -2.30
C MET A 393 -35.92 -7.98 -2.23
N ASP A 394 -36.27 -8.38 -1.00
CA ASP A 394 -37.29 -9.39 -0.69
C ASP A 394 -38.68 -8.98 -1.19
N ASN A 395 -39.42 -9.90 -1.83
CA ASN A 395 -40.64 -9.63 -2.61
C ASN A 395 -41.81 -8.99 -1.83
N ASP A 396 -41.82 -9.16 -0.52
CA ASP A 396 -42.83 -8.66 0.42
C ASP A 396 -42.48 -7.27 1.00
N GLN A 397 -41.36 -6.68 0.57
CA GLN A 397 -40.89 -5.39 1.08
C GLN A 397 -41.13 -4.27 0.07
N ASP A 398 -41.50 -3.09 0.56
CA ASP A 398 -41.68 -1.88 -0.23
C ASP A 398 -40.67 -0.80 0.16
N ILE A 399 -40.53 0.20 -0.70
CA ILE A 399 -39.68 1.37 -0.43
C ILE A 399 -40.40 2.29 0.55
N VAL A 400 -39.74 2.61 1.66
CA VAL A 400 -40.19 3.64 2.62
C VAL A 400 -39.75 5.02 2.15
N THR A 401 -38.46 5.18 1.85
CA THR A 401 -37.91 6.45 1.33
C THR A 401 -36.61 6.24 0.56
N ALA A 402 -36.21 7.24 -0.21
CA ALA A 402 -34.93 7.30 -0.90
C ALA A 402 -34.39 8.74 -0.93
N PHE A 403 -33.07 8.89 -0.82
CA PHE A 403 -32.40 10.20 -0.80
C PHE A 403 -30.92 10.09 -1.17
N VAL A 404 -30.31 11.22 -1.55
CA VAL A 404 -28.86 11.33 -1.77
C VAL A 404 -28.12 11.21 -0.44
N HIS A 405 -27.06 10.40 -0.43
CA HIS A 405 -26.22 10.19 0.74
C HIS A 405 -25.48 11.46 1.17
N ASP A 406 -25.58 11.82 2.45
CA ASP A 406 -24.76 12.81 3.13
C ASP A 406 -24.17 12.20 4.41
N PRO A 407 -22.85 11.95 4.46
CA PRO A 407 -22.21 11.26 5.58
C PRO A 407 -22.29 12.05 6.90
N LYS A 408 -22.56 13.37 6.86
CA LYS A 408 -22.62 14.21 8.07
C LYS A 408 -23.99 14.19 8.75
N ARG A 409 -25.02 13.62 8.12
CA ARG A 409 -26.38 13.58 8.67
C ARG A 409 -26.55 12.43 9.64
N LYS A 410 -27.52 12.61 10.54
CA LYS A 410 -28.09 11.55 11.37
C LYS A 410 -29.53 11.31 10.96
N LEU A 411 -29.94 10.05 10.98
CA LEU A 411 -31.27 9.61 10.59
C LEU A 411 -32.02 9.05 11.78
N LEU A 412 -33.30 9.37 11.91
CA LEU A 412 -34.20 8.72 12.87
C LEU A 412 -35.02 7.66 12.14
N LEU A 413 -34.84 6.40 12.53
CA LEU A 413 -35.60 5.26 12.01
C LEU A 413 -36.70 4.88 12.97
N VAL A 414 -37.91 4.66 12.45
CA VAL A 414 -39.08 4.31 13.28
C VAL A 414 -39.92 3.23 12.61
N SER A 415 -40.33 2.24 13.38
CA SER A 415 -41.25 1.17 12.97
C SER A 415 -42.70 1.54 13.23
N HIS A 416 -43.61 0.84 12.57
CA HIS A 416 -45.05 1.02 12.73
C HIS A 416 -45.48 0.88 14.20
N ASP A 417 -44.91 -0.05 14.97
CA ASP A 417 -45.19 -0.23 16.41
C ASP A 417 -44.68 0.92 17.30
N GLY A 418 -43.97 1.89 16.75
CA GLY A 418 -43.43 3.04 17.48
C GLY A 418 -42.12 2.77 18.19
N ASN A 419 -41.32 1.81 17.73
CA ASN A 419 -39.93 1.68 18.18
C ASN A 419 -39.02 2.46 17.23
N GLY A 420 -37.96 3.07 17.74
CA GLY A 420 -37.03 3.81 16.90
C GLY A 420 -35.72 4.15 17.57
N PHE A 421 -34.74 4.56 16.77
CA PHE A 421 -33.40 4.95 17.20
C PHE A 421 -32.77 5.89 16.16
N VAL A 422 -31.76 6.63 16.58
CA VAL A 422 -30.95 7.48 15.71
C VAL A 422 -29.78 6.66 15.15
N VAL A 423 -29.43 6.84 13.89
CA VAL A 423 -28.27 6.20 13.25
C VAL A 423 -27.47 7.25 12.47
N PRO A 424 -26.13 7.28 12.59
CA PRO A 424 -25.29 8.04 11.67
C PRO A 424 -25.49 7.58 10.23
N GLU A 425 -25.68 8.50 9.29
CA GLU A 425 -25.98 8.12 7.91
C GLU A 425 -24.81 7.40 7.22
N GLU A 426 -23.57 7.72 7.58
CA GLU A 426 -22.38 6.99 7.11
C GLU A 426 -22.43 5.49 7.47
N GLU A 427 -23.06 5.14 8.59
CA GLU A 427 -23.16 3.76 9.05
C GLU A 427 -24.23 2.96 8.31
N VAL A 428 -25.14 3.58 7.53
CA VAL A 428 -26.19 2.84 6.82
C VAL A 428 -25.82 2.44 5.40
N VAL A 429 -24.67 2.90 4.89
CA VAL A 429 -24.19 2.59 3.54
C VAL A 429 -23.98 1.09 3.37
N ALA A 430 -24.56 0.53 2.30
CA ALA A 430 -24.47 -0.88 1.96
C ALA A 430 -23.42 -1.11 0.85
N ASN A 431 -22.47 -2.01 1.09
CA ASN A 431 -21.40 -2.33 0.13
C ASN A 431 -21.78 -3.42 -0.88
N THR A 432 -22.95 -4.06 -0.72
CA THR A 432 -23.39 -5.17 -1.57
C THR A 432 -24.84 -5.02 -2.00
N ARG A 433 -25.22 -5.71 -3.09
CA ARG A 433 -26.61 -5.72 -3.60
C ARG A 433 -27.62 -6.32 -2.62
N LYS A 434 -27.18 -7.06 -1.59
CA LYS A 434 -28.02 -7.61 -0.52
C LYS A 434 -28.54 -6.55 0.47
N GLY A 435 -28.03 -5.33 0.38
CA GLY A 435 -28.35 -4.26 1.33
C GLY A 435 -27.71 -4.49 2.71
N LYS A 436 -28.02 -3.59 3.63
CA LYS A 436 -27.57 -3.60 5.03
C LYS A 436 -28.79 -3.57 5.94
N GLN A 437 -28.93 -4.58 6.79
CA GLN A 437 -29.98 -4.59 7.80
C GLN A 437 -29.63 -3.61 8.92
N VAL A 438 -30.48 -2.61 9.14
CA VAL A 438 -30.26 -1.56 10.15
C VAL A 438 -31.38 -1.60 11.19
N MET A 439 -32.65 -1.57 10.77
CA MET A 439 -33.76 -1.70 11.70
C MET A 439 -34.25 -3.16 11.76
N ASN A 440 -34.32 -3.77 12.93
CA ASN A 440 -34.88 -5.11 13.08
C ASN A 440 -36.38 -5.02 13.33
N VAL A 441 -37.18 -5.41 12.33
CA VAL A 441 -38.64 -5.52 12.40
C VAL A 441 -39.07 -6.97 12.23
N LYS A 442 -40.26 -7.32 12.73
CA LYS A 442 -40.84 -8.66 12.62
C LYS A 442 -42.31 -8.50 12.28
N ALA A 443 -42.75 -9.16 11.21
CA ALA A 443 -44.15 -9.15 10.80
C ALA A 443 -45.08 -9.43 12.01
N PRO A 444 -46.16 -8.65 12.19
CA PRO A 444 -46.69 -7.65 11.27
C PRO A 444 -46.06 -6.24 11.39
N ASP A 445 -45.06 -6.02 12.25
CA ASP A 445 -44.35 -4.73 12.37
C ASP A 445 -43.38 -4.53 11.21
N GLU A 446 -43.30 -3.30 10.72
CA GLU A 446 -42.49 -2.89 9.58
C GLU A 446 -41.86 -1.52 9.83
N ALA A 447 -40.75 -1.24 9.17
CA ALA A 447 -40.13 0.07 9.17
C ALA A 447 -41.05 1.06 8.42
N GLN A 448 -41.35 2.19 9.07
CA GLN A 448 -42.41 3.09 8.62
C GLN A 448 -41.87 4.48 8.26
N ARG A 449 -40.85 4.97 8.98
CA ARG A 449 -40.28 6.31 8.76
C ARG A 449 -38.76 6.28 8.87
N CYS A 450 -38.13 7.09 8.01
CA CYS A 450 -36.72 7.45 8.07
C CYS A 450 -36.63 8.94 7.75
N VAL A 451 -36.25 9.75 8.73
CA VAL A 451 -36.14 11.22 8.57
C VAL A 451 -34.77 11.71 9.01
N ALA A 452 -34.29 12.79 8.40
CA ALA A 452 -33.11 13.48 8.90
C ALA A 452 -33.41 14.09 10.27
N VAL A 453 -32.47 13.97 11.20
CA VAL A 453 -32.56 14.57 12.53
C VAL A 453 -32.20 16.05 12.42
N ALA A 454 -33.13 16.92 12.84
CA ALA A 454 -32.91 18.35 12.96
C ALA A 454 -33.49 18.85 14.29
N GLY A 455 -32.76 19.75 14.96
CA GLY A 455 -33.17 20.32 16.25
C GLY A 455 -32.97 19.38 17.44
N ASP A 456 -33.76 19.58 18.49
CA ASP A 456 -33.55 18.99 19.82
C ASP A 456 -34.75 18.18 20.35
N HIS A 457 -35.90 18.23 19.69
CA HIS A 457 -37.13 17.53 20.08
C HIS A 457 -37.75 16.73 18.93
N LEU A 458 -38.48 15.68 19.30
CA LEU A 458 -39.29 14.88 18.41
C LEU A 458 -40.76 15.09 18.74
N ALA A 459 -41.56 15.43 17.74
CA ALA A 459 -43.01 15.27 17.76
C ALA A 459 -43.37 13.99 17.01
N ILE A 460 -44.09 13.06 17.66
CA ILE A 460 -44.58 11.82 17.06
C ILE A 460 -46.09 11.75 17.21
N VAL A 461 -46.79 11.33 16.16
CA VAL A 461 -48.25 11.17 16.14
C VAL A 461 -48.64 9.77 15.70
N GLY A 462 -49.58 9.16 16.44
CA GLY A 462 -50.16 7.87 16.09
C GLY A 462 -51.41 7.97 15.21
N GLU A 463 -51.79 6.84 14.62
CA GLU A 463 -53.06 6.71 13.86
C GLU A 463 -54.30 7.01 14.72
N ASN A 464 -54.20 6.75 16.03
CA ASN A 464 -55.20 7.15 17.03
C ASN A 464 -55.26 8.67 17.28
N ARG A 465 -54.56 9.47 16.48
CA ARG A 465 -54.47 10.94 16.54
C ARG A 465 -53.97 11.47 17.89
N LYS A 466 -53.14 10.71 18.59
CA LYS A 466 -52.43 11.19 19.78
C LYS A 466 -51.02 11.60 19.41
N MET A 467 -50.62 12.80 19.81
CA MET A 467 -49.29 13.36 19.67
C MET A 467 -48.54 13.32 21.00
N LEU A 468 -47.24 13.05 20.93
CA LEU A 468 -46.31 13.16 22.04
C LEU A 468 -45.08 13.95 21.57
N VAL A 469 -44.60 14.86 22.42
CA VAL A 469 -43.38 15.63 22.19
C VAL A 469 -42.39 15.31 23.31
N PHE A 470 -41.15 14.99 22.98
CA PHE A 470 -40.09 14.73 23.95
C PHE A 470 -38.69 15.04 23.38
N PRO A 471 -37.66 15.22 24.22
CA PRO A 471 -36.30 15.50 23.76
C PRO A 471 -35.71 14.36 22.93
N LEU A 472 -35.03 14.70 21.83
CA LEU A 472 -34.32 13.73 20.98
C LEU A 472 -33.20 13.01 21.74
N ALA A 473 -32.63 13.65 22.78
CA ALA A 473 -31.61 13.06 23.64
C ALA A 473 -32.09 11.78 24.38
N GLU A 474 -33.40 11.56 24.49
CA GLU A 474 -33.96 10.32 25.08
C GLU A 474 -33.95 9.13 24.10
N ILE A 475 -33.58 9.35 22.83
CA ILE A 475 -33.49 8.32 21.79
C ILE A 475 -32.03 7.89 21.64
N PRO A 476 -31.72 6.58 21.74
CA PRO A 476 -30.35 6.11 21.61
C PRO A 476 -29.86 6.21 20.16
N GLU A 477 -28.56 6.41 20.02
CA GLU A 477 -27.84 6.30 18.76
C GLU A 477 -27.29 4.87 18.60
N MET A 478 -27.58 4.20 17.48
CA MET A 478 -27.24 2.79 17.26
C MET A 478 -26.98 2.52 15.77
N GLY A 479 -26.02 1.64 15.46
CA GLY A 479 -25.77 1.19 14.08
C GLY A 479 -26.74 0.12 13.57
N ARG A 480 -27.39 -0.64 14.47
CA ARG A 480 -28.45 -1.63 14.16
C ARG A 480 -29.27 -1.97 15.39
N GLY A 481 -30.57 -2.17 15.25
CA GLY A 481 -31.41 -2.68 16.35
C GLY A 481 -32.90 -2.54 16.11
N LYS A 482 -33.69 -2.89 17.13
CA LYS A 482 -35.15 -2.60 17.17
C LYS A 482 -35.42 -1.14 17.60
N GLY A 483 -34.49 -0.52 18.31
CA GLY A 483 -34.67 0.78 18.94
C GLY A 483 -35.52 0.73 20.21
N VAL A 484 -35.79 1.90 20.77
CA VAL A 484 -36.62 2.09 21.97
C VAL A 484 -38.03 2.53 21.60
N ARG A 485 -39.01 2.26 22.47
CA ARG A 485 -40.38 2.76 22.29
C ARG A 485 -40.39 4.29 22.34
N LEU A 486 -40.92 4.93 21.30
CA LEU A 486 -41.08 6.37 21.18
C LEU A 486 -42.44 6.81 21.73
N GLN A 487 -43.52 6.13 21.34
CA GLN A 487 -44.88 6.35 21.82
C GLN A 487 -45.60 5.01 22.00
N LYS A 488 -46.43 4.89 23.04
CA LYS A 488 -47.22 3.68 23.31
C LYS A 488 -48.60 3.77 22.66
N TYR A 489 -48.93 2.80 21.82
CA TYR A 489 -50.24 2.69 21.17
C TYR A 489 -51.10 1.62 21.85
N LYS A 490 -52.41 1.89 21.98
CA LYS A 490 -53.41 0.90 22.39
C LYS A 490 -53.93 0.14 21.16
N ASP A 491 -54.10 0.87 20.08
CA ASP A 491 -54.52 0.47 18.74
C ASP A 491 -53.80 1.32 17.69
N GLY A 492 -53.54 0.74 16.51
CA GLY A 492 -52.80 1.36 15.42
C GLY A 492 -51.29 1.49 15.68
N GLY A 493 -50.63 2.27 14.83
CA GLY A 493 -49.20 2.53 14.91
C GLY A 493 -48.81 4.00 14.74
N VAL A 494 -47.54 4.22 14.38
CA VAL A 494 -47.00 5.53 14.03
C VAL A 494 -47.61 6.01 12.72
N LEU A 495 -48.26 7.17 12.76
CA LEU A 495 -48.78 7.83 11.57
C LEU A 495 -47.76 8.79 10.97
N ASP A 496 -47.13 9.64 11.79
CA ASP A 496 -46.13 10.59 11.31
C ASP A 496 -45.22 11.09 12.43
N LEU A 497 -44.12 11.73 12.05
CA LEU A 497 -43.19 12.33 13.01
C LEU A 497 -42.42 13.50 12.40
N LYS A 498 -41.97 14.41 13.27
CA LYS A 498 -41.16 15.56 12.88
C LYS A 498 -40.14 15.89 13.96
N THR A 499 -38.89 16.03 13.55
CA THR A 499 -37.80 16.55 14.38
C THR A 499 -37.78 18.07 14.25
N PHE A 500 -37.58 18.80 15.35
CA PHE A 500 -37.59 20.26 15.37
C PHE A 500 -36.81 20.81 16.57
N THR A 501 -36.45 22.10 16.50
CA THR A 501 -35.89 22.84 17.64
C THR A 501 -37.03 23.42 18.45
N LEU A 502 -37.18 23.03 19.72
CA LEU A 502 -38.32 23.44 20.56
C LEU A 502 -38.49 24.96 20.59
N ALA A 503 -37.38 25.71 20.75
CA ALA A 503 -37.40 27.16 20.76
C ALA A 503 -38.01 27.81 19.49
N GLY A 504 -37.90 27.13 18.33
CA GLY A 504 -38.49 27.58 17.06
C GLY A 504 -39.96 27.16 16.88
N GLY A 505 -40.49 26.33 17.77
CA GLY A 505 -41.86 25.83 17.72
C GLY A 505 -42.07 24.65 16.77
N LEU A 506 -43.15 23.91 17.00
CA LEU A 506 -43.58 22.81 16.13
C LEU A 506 -44.46 23.35 15.02
N SER A 507 -44.07 23.11 13.77
CA SER A 507 -44.82 23.56 12.60
C SER A 507 -45.53 22.44 11.86
N TRP A 508 -46.69 22.74 11.28
CA TRP A 508 -47.35 21.87 10.30
C TRP A 508 -48.17 22.65 9.28
N GLN A 509 -48.49 22.01 8.15
CA GLN A 509 -49.34 22.58 7.10
C GLN A 509 -50.73 21.96 7.09
N ASP A 510 -51.78 22.77 6.91
CA ASP A 510 -53.14 22.25 6.68
C ASP A 510 -53.40 21.89 5.20
N SER A 511 -54.60 21.40 4.90
CA SER A 511 -55.00 21.02 3.54
C SER A 511 -55.13 22.18 2.56
N ALA A 512 -54.91 23.42 3.00
CA ALA A 512 -54.90 24.63 2.18
C ALA A 512 -53.50 25.29 2.19
N ASP A 513 -52.46 24.51 2.50
CA ASP A 513 -51.05 24.91 2.57
C ASP A 513 -50.74 26.06 3.55
N ARG A 514 -51.62 26.30 4.52
CA ARG A 514 -51.36 27.28 5.58
C ARG A 514 -50.47 26.67 6.64
N THR A 515 -49.36 27.34 6.94
CA THR A 515 -48.41 26.88 7.96
C THR A 515 -48.85 27.37 9.35
N PHE A 516 -49.08 26.44 10.26
CA PHE A 516 -49.29 26.68 11.68
C PHE A 516 -47.98 26.43 12.43
N ILE A 517 -47.67 27.27 13.41
CA ILE A 517 -46.51 27.09 14.30
C ILE A 517 -47.02 27.19 15.73
N LYS A 518 -46.66 26.22 16.56
CA LYS A 518 -46.94 26.22 18.00
C LYS A 518 -45.67 26.48 18.79
N SER A 519 -45.71 27.52 19.61
CA SER A 519 -44.63 27.89 20.52
C SER A 519 -44.46 26.84 21.64
N PRO A 520 -43.30 26.82 22.35
CA PRO A 520 -43.09 25.94 23.50
C PRO A 520 -44.21 26.01 24.54
N ASP A 521 -44.69 27.21 24.86
CA ASP A 521 -45.74 27.44 25.86
C ASP A 521 -47.08 26.82 25.44
N GLU A 522 -47.36 26.79 24.13
CA GLU A 522 -48.55 26.14 23.58
C GLU A 522 -48.38 24.62 23.46
N LEU A 523 -47.16 24.08 23.53
CA LEU A 523 -46.89 22.64 23.42
C LEU A 523 -46.87 21.90 24.75
N VAL A 524 -47.01 22.62 25.87
CA VAL A 524 -46.88 22.07 27.24
C VAL A 524 -47.75 20.83 27.47
N GLU A 525 -48.97 20.77 26.93
CA GLU A 525 -49.86 19.61 27.09
C GLU A 525 -49.36 18.33 26.37
N TRP A 526 -48.54 18.48 25.34
CA TRP A 526 -48.00 17.37 24.54
C TRP A 526 -46.57 17.00 24.91
N ILE A 527 -45.85 17.86 25.63
CA ILE A 527 -44.53 17.56 26.18
C ILE A 527 -44.69 16.55 27.32
N GLY A 528 -44.03 15.41 27.22
CA GLY A 528 -44.10 14.36 28.23
C GLY A 528 -42.96 13.36 28.13
N ALA A 529 -42.94 12.39 29.03
CA ALA A 529 -41.92 11.34 29.02
C ALA A 529 -42.05 10.44 27.78
N ARG A 530 -40.91 10.08 27.16
CA ARG A 530 -40.86 9.11 26.06
C ARG A 530 -41.59 7.81 26.43
N ALA A 531 -42.18 7.16 25.43
CA ALA A 531 -43.02 5.96 25.55
C ALA A 531 -44.38 6.16 26.24
N SER A 532 -44.78 7.39 26.54
CA SER A 532 -46.15 7.72 26.93
C SER A 532 -47.12 7.55 25.76
N ALA A 533 -48.44 7.52 26.04
CA ALA A 533 -49.46 7.38 25.00
C ALA A 533 -49.71 8.67 24.18
N GLY A 534 -49.21 9.81 24.65
CA GLY A 534 -49.51 11.13 24.09
C GLY A 534 -50.93 11.64 24.41
N ARG A 535 -51.24 12.82 23.90
CA ARG A 535 -52.55 13.50 24.01
C ARG A 535 -53.15 13.74 22.65
N MET A 536 -54.46 13.94 22.56
CA MET A 536 -55.12 14.25 21.29
C MET A 536 -54.44 15.42 20.59
N VAL A 537 -54.20 15.31 19.29
CA VAL A 537 -53.55 16.36 18.48
C VAL A 537 -54.20 17.75 18.68
N PRO A 538 -53.43 18.85 18.58
CA PRO A 538 -53.96 20.20 18.74
C PRO A 538 -55.11 20.51 17.78
N LYS A 539 -55.98 21.45 18.18
CA LYS A 539 -56.99 22.00 17.27
C LYS A 539 -56.28 22.64 16.06
N GLY A 540 -56.73 22.31 14.85
CA GLY A 540 -56.09 22.75 13.61
C GLY A 540 -55.02 21.80 13.07
N PHE A 541 -54.75 20.67 13.73
CA PHE A 541 -53.89 19.64 13.17
C PHE A 541 -54.56 18.96 11.95
N PRO A 542 -53.82 18.64 10.88
CA PRO A 542 -54.42 18.21 9.61
C PRO A 542 -55.28 16.95 9.76
N ARG A 543 -56.32 16.84 8.93
CA ARG A 543 -57.15 15.62 8.92
C ARG A 543 -56.36 14.40 8.43
N THR A 544 -55.38 14.60 7.55
CA THR A 544 -54.40 13.59 7.13
C THR A 544 -53.56 13.05 8.30
N GLY A 545 -53.46 13.82 9.38
CA GLY A 545 -52.68 13.47 10.57
C GLY A 545 -51.16 13.53 10.36
N LYS A 546 -50.70 14.18 9.29
CA LYS A 546 -49.29 14.40 8.97
C LYS A 546 -48.85 15.83 9.29
N PHE A 547 -47.57 16.04 9.56
CA PHE A 547 -47.00 17.36 9.86
C PHE A 547 -46.74 18.22 8.61
N GLY A 548 -46.75 17.64 7.42
CA GLY A 548 -46.44 18.34 6.17
C GLY A 548 -45.91 17.35 5.16
#